data_AF-A0A535ISC7-F1
#
_entry.id   AF-A0A535ISC7-F1
#
_cell.length_a   1.000
_cell.length_b   1.000
_cell.length_c   1.000
_cell.angle_alpha   90.00
_cell.angle_beta   90.00
_cell.angle_gamma   90.00
#
_symmetry.space_group_name_H-M   'P 1'
#
loop_
_entity.id
_entity.type
_entity.pdbx_description
1 polymer ?
#
loop_
_entity_poly.entity_id
_entity_poly.type
_entity_poly.pdbx_seq_one_letter_code
_entity_poly.pdbx_strand_id
1 'polypeptide(L)'
;GVRCERDRLLQVAEAVSAFAEADYVVITAGTFDLLIEVVCENNEALLRFLTERLRAVEGVRETETFVYLRMVKQTYQWGTR
;
A
#
# COMPACT_ATOMS: atom_id res chain seq x y z
N GLY A 1 -5.48 1.09 0.96
CA GLY A 1 -5.43 2.49 0.47
C GLY A 1 -4.73 3.35 1.49
N VAL A 2 -3.89 4.27 1.04
CA VAL A 2 -3.11 5.16 1.91
C VAL A 2 -3.33 6.61 1.49
N ARG A 3 -3.64 7.48 2.46
CA ARG A 3 -3.64 8.93 2.30
C ARG A 3 -2.32 9.50 2.79
N CYS A 4 -1.74 10.40 2.04
CA CYS A 4 -0.45 11.03 2.30
C CYS A 4 -0.61 12.52 2.62
N GLU A 5 0.43 13.11 3.18
CA GLU A 5 0.60 14.57 3.19
C GLU A 5 0.82 15.07 1.76
N ARG A 6 0.30 16.29 1.47
CA ARG A 6 0.17 16.80 0.10
C ARG A 6 1.50 16.91 -0.65
N ASP A 7 2.59 17.17 0.06
CA ASP A 7 3.94 17.36 -0.47
C ASP A 7 4.84 16.13 -0.31
N ARG A 8 4.32 15.03 0.26
CA ARG A 8 5.09 13.81 0.57
C ARG A 8 4.70 12.59 -0.25
N LEU A 9 3.75 12.71 -1.19
CA LEU A 9 3.24 11.57 -1.96
C LEU A 9 4.34 10.71 -2.59
N LEU A 10 5.28 11.33 -3.32
CA LEU A 10 6.33 10.60 -4.02
C LEU A 10 7.31 9.93 -3.05
N GLN A 11 7.63 10.59 -1.93
CA GLN A 11 8.51 10.06 -0.90
C GLN A 11 7.87 8.88 -0.17
N VAL A 12 6.57 8.97 0.14
CA VAL A 12 5.82 7.85 0.74
C VAL A 12 5.75 6.68 -0.23
N ALA A 13 5.48 6.94 -1.52
CA ALA A 13 5.44 5.88 -2.54
C ALA A 13 6.76 5.11 -2.63
N GLU A 14 7.89 5.83 -2.67
CA GLU A 14 9.24 5.25 -2.70
C GLU A 14 9.57 4.49 -1.40
N ALA A 15 9.21 5.04 -0.25
CA ALA A 15 9.45 4.39 1.03
C ALA A 15 8.66 3.08 1.18
N VAL A 16 7.40 3.08 0.74
CA VAL A 16 6.53 1.91 0.82
C VAL A 16 6.91 0.86 -0.22
N SER A 17 7.38 1.25 -1.42
CA SER A 17 7.83 0.30 -2.45
C SER A 17 9.07 -0.48 -2.05
N ALA A 18 9.87 0.03 -1.10
CA ALA A 18 11.03 -0.66 -0.56
C ALA A 18 10.69 -1.76 0.47
N PHE A 19 9.43 -1.89 0.89
CA PHE A 19 9.03 -2.94 1.82
C PHE A 19 8.91 -4.29 1.11
N ALA A 20 9.51 -5.33 1.71
CA ALA A 20 9.45 -6.68 1.18
C ALA A 20 8.02 -7.25 1.12
N GLU A 21 7.13 -6.75 1.97
CA GLU A 21 5.72 -7.11 1.97
C GLU A 21 4.95 -6.47 0.81
N ALA A 22 5.43 -5.38 0.20
CA ALA A 22 4.72 -4.67 -0.86
C ALA A 22 4.92 -5.35 -2.22
N ASP A 23 3.84 -5.93 -2.76
CA ASP A 23 3.82 -6.56 -4.08
C ASP A 23 3.44 -5.55 -5.18
N TYR A 24 2.60 -4.58 -4.85
CA TYR A 24 2.14 -3.56 -5.80
C TYR A 24 1.96 -2.21 -5.11
N VAL A 25 2.47 -1.14 -5.72
CA VAL A 25 2.32 0.25 -5.24
C VAL A 25 1.91 1.13 -6.41
N VAL A 26 0.75 1.79 -6.28
CA VAL A 26 0.16 2.62 -7.33
C VAL A 26 -0.17 3.99 -6.77
N ILE A 27 0.23 5.03 -7.49
CA ILE A 27 -0.26 6.39 -7.27
C ILE A 27 -1.61 6.55 -7.97
N THR A 28 -2.63 6.99 -7.24
CA THR A 28 -4.00 7.07 -7.73
C THR A 28 -4.54 8.49 -7.72
N ALA A 29 -5.36 8.84 -8.72
CA ALA A 29 -6.13 10.09 -8.75
C ALA A 29 -7.51 9.86 -8.13
N GLY A 30 -7.58 9.67 -6.81
CA GLY A 30 -8.81 9.31 -6.10
C GLY A 30 -8.83 9.70 -4.63
N THR A 31 -9.69 9.07 -3.84
CA THR A 31 -9.84 9.32 -2.39
C THR A 31 -8.61 8.93 -1.56
N PHE A 32 -7.83 7.98 -2.08
CA PHE A 32 -6.52 7.63 -1.58
C PHE A 32 -5.46 8.10 -2.57
N ASP A 33 -4.30 8.49 -2.05
CA ASP A 33 -3.18 8.90 -2.89
C ASP A 33 -2.39 7.67 -3.37
N LEU A 34 -2.35 6.61 -2.56
CA LEU A 34 -1.76 5.32 -2.92
C LEU A 34 -2.75 4.15 -2.74
N LEU A 35 -2.69 3.22 -3.68
CA LEU A 35 -3.20 1.86 -3.52
C LEU A 35 -2.01 0.91 -3.44
N ILE A 36 -1.92 0.17 -2.33
CA ILE A 36 -0.85 -0.81 -2.10
C ILE A 36 -1.45 -2.18 -1.86
N GLU A 37 -0.83 -3.19 -2.45
CA GLU A 37 -1.07 -4.60 -2.17
C GLU A 37 0.12 -5.14 -1.38
N VAL A 38 -0.16 -5.82 -0.26
CA VAL A 38 0.86 -6.39 0.60
C VAL A 38 0.59 -7.85 0.89
N VAL A 39 1.66 -8.64 0.96
CA VAL A 39 1.62 -10.05 1.33
C VAL A 39 2.37 -10.22 2.64
N CYS A 40 1.69 -10.81 3.62
CA CYS A 40 2.24 -11.10 4.95
C CYS A 40 2.05 -12.59 5.27
N GLU A 41 2.94 -13.16 6.07
CA GLU A 41 2.90 -14.58 6.43
C GLU A 41 1.65 -14.99 7.22
N ASN A 42 1.09 -14.08 8.02
CA ASN A 42 -0.08 -14.30 8.87
C ASN A 42 -0.66 -12.96 9.37
N ASN A 43 -1.77 -13.02 10.10
CA ASN A 43 -2.46 -11.85 10.63
C ASN A 43 -1.63 -11.04 11.62
N GLU A 44 -0.73 -11.68 12.38
CA GLU A 44 0.13 -10.99 13.34
C GLU A 44 1.21 -10.17 12.61
N ALA A 45 1.82 -10.74 11.57
CA ALA A 45 2.73 -10.04 10.69
C ALA A 45 2.05 -8.86 9.98
N LEU A 46 0.80 -9.05 9.51
CA LEU A 46 0.01 -7.96 8.93
C LEU A 46 -0.24 -6.84 9.96
N LEU A 47 -0.63 -7.20 11.18
CA LEU A 47 -0.85 -6.21 12.24
C LEU A 47 0.42 -5.40 12.53
N ARG A 48 1.58 -6.07 12.68
CA ARG A 48 2.88 -5.40 12.87
C ARG A 48 3.24 -4.52 11.69
N PHE A 49 3.08 -5.01 10.45
CA PHE A 49 3.30 -4.21 9.25
C PHE A 49 2.47 -2.92 9.27
N LEU A 50 1.17 -3.02 9.54
CA LEU A 50 0.28 -1.85 9.54
C LEU A 50 0.59 -0.87 10.67
N THR A 51 0.91 -1.36 11.86
CA THR A 51 1.05 -0.53 13.07
C THR A 51 2.45 0.02 13.28
N GLU A 52 3.48 -0.74 12.93
CA GLU A 52 4.88 -0.42 13.21
C GLU A 52 5.64 0.03 11.97
N ARG A 53 5.27 -0.45 10.77
CA ARG A 53 5.99 -0.12 9.52
C ARG A 53 5.28 0.94 8.72
N LEU A 54 4.07 0.64 8.23
CA LEU A 54 3.32 1.51 7.33
C LEU A 54 2.96 2.85 8.00
N ARG A 55 2.47 2.81 9.24
CA ARG A 55 2.17 4.03 10.02
C ARG A 55 3.39 4.84 10.42
N ALA A 56 4.58 4.24 10.44
CA ALA A 56 5.82 4.93 10.78
C ALA A 56 6.42 5.68 9.59
N VAL A 57 5.92 5.46 8.37
CA VAL A 57 6.36 6.21 7.18
C VAL A 57 5.93 7.66 7.32
N GLU A 58 6.90 8.57 7.35
CA GLU A 58 6.67 10.02 7.40
C GLU A 58 5.79 10.45 6.22
N GLY A 59 4.72 11.20 6.51
CA GLY A 59 3.75 11.64 5.52
C GLY A 59 2.55 10.73 5.35
N VAL A 60 2.50 9.53 5.96
CA VAL A 60 1.28 8.71 5.99
C VAL A 60 0.28 9.32 6.97
N ARG A 61 -0.90 9.72 6.48
CA ARG A 61 -1.97 10.31 7.28
C ARG A 61 -3.01 9.30 7.71
N GLU A 62 -3.39 8.42 6.80
CA GLU A 62 -4.46 7.46 7.04
C GLU A 62 -4.31 6.23 6.16
N THR A 63 -4.79 5.10 6.67
CA THR A 63 -4.74 3.80 5.99
C THR A 63 -6.09 3.12 6.11
N GLU A 64 -6.59 2.57 5.02
CA GLU A 64 -7.71 1.62 5.01
C GLU A 64 -7.24 0.30 4.41
N THR A 65 -7.48 -0.81 5.10
CA THR A 65 -6.99 -2.15 4.73
C THR A 65 -8.13 -3.05 4.32
N PHE A 66 -7.98 -3.72 3.17
CA PHE A 66 -8.94 -4.70 2.67
C PHE A 66 -8.27 -6.07 2.61
N VAL A 67 -8.75 -7.01 3.42
CA VAL A 67 -8.26 -8.40 3.38
C VAL A 67 -8.98 -9.15 2.26
N TYR A 68 -8.21 -9.75 1.35
CA TYR A 68 -8.79 -10.56 0.29
C TYR A 68 -9.37 -11.85 0.86
N LEU A 69 -10.69 -12.01 0.77
CA LEU A 69 -11.35 -13.26 1.14
C LEU A 69 -11.29 -14.30 0.01
N ARG A 70 -11.36 -13.84 -1.24
CA ARG A 70 -11.25 -14.66 -2.43
C ARG A 70 -10.86 -13.81 -3.63
N MET A 71 -9.85 -14.26 -4.36
CA MET A 71 -9.51 -13.71 -5.67
C MET A 71 -10.33 -14.43 -6.75
N VAL A 72 -11.12 -13.67 -7.51
CA VAL A 72 -11.99 -14.23 -8.56
C VAL A 72 -11.31 -14.22 -9.92
N LYS A 73 -10.52 -13.17 -10.21
CA LYS A 73 -9.74 -13.00 -11.43
C LYS A 73 -8.55 -12.11 -11.12
N GLN A 74 -7.38 -12.48 -11.61
CA GLN A 74 -6.20 -11.62 -11.64
C GLN A 74 -5.69 -11.56 -13.08
N THR A 75 -5.48 -10.36 -13.59
CA THR A 75 -4.88 -10.15 -14.90
C THR A 75 -3.88 -9.02 -14.76
N TYR A 76 -2.60 -9.36 -14.88
CA TYR A 76 -1.53 -8.40 -14.74
C TYR A 76 -1.20 -7.81 -16.11
N GLN A 77 -1.60 -6.56 -16.34
CA GLN A 77 -1.16 -5.76 -17.47
C GLN A 77 -0.62 -4.45 -16.92
N TRP A 78 0.70 -4.28 -16.95
CA TRP A 78 1.36 -3.04 -16.59
C TRP A 78 1.97 -2.43 -17.86
N GLY A 79 1.72 -1.14 -18.09
CA GLY A 79 2.15 -0.43 -19.30
C GLY A 79 1.03 -0.15 -20.30
N THR A 80 1.12 1.00 -20.97
CA THR A 80 0.18 1.47 -22.00
C THR A 80 0.17 0.53 -23.20
N ARG A 81 -0.88 -0.28 -23.30
CA ARG A 81 -1.40 -0.74 -24.60
C ARG A 81 -2.88 -0.45 -24.66
#